data_AF-A0A949I1X2-F1
#
_entry.id   AF-A0A949I1X2-F1
#
_cell.length_a   1.000
_cell.length_b   1.000
_cell.length_c   1.000
_cell.angle_alpha   90.00
_cell.angle_beta   90.00
_cell.angle_gamma   90.00
#
_symmetry.space_group_name_H-M   'P 1'
#
loop_
_entity.id
_entity.type
_entity.pdbx_description
1 polymer ?
#
loop_
_entity_poly.entity_id
_entity_poly.type
_entity_poly.pdbx_seq_one_letter_code
_entity_poly.pdbx_strand_id
1 'polypeptide(L)'
;MTAAQPTPRAAAWGRHVALVLLALAGLYLVFGIYLTGEIYWAMAALAVLGLALYVYGSPRVLAWKYLLPGVLAMVVFVAFPLLYTTRIGFTNFSSTHLLGEQAARAYLLEQTEPREASTFHYAVRKRADGVQLALWPVDGPPTPQWVTAPFALGAAATAQPLPLQPATAADAAAAPQYTLRELIAQRDTLRALQLQLPDGTVLSYAGVREFAPLQPLWRAAPGDAVQEVATGTVYRPDR
;
A
#
# COMPACT_ATOMS: atom_id res chain seq x y z
N MET A 1 6.99 57.13 -29.91
CA MET A 1 6.57 55.79 -30.37
C MET A 1 5.31 55.41 -29.62
N THR A 2 4.15 55.65 -30.22
CA THR A 2 2.83 55.35 -29.66
C THR A 2 2.48 53.90 -30.02
N ALA A 3 2.41 53.02 -29.02
CA ALA A 3 1.98 51.64 -29.23
C ALA A 3 0.52 51.62 -29.71
N ALA A 4 0.28 51.01 -30.87
CA ALA A 4 -1.05 50.84 -31.43
C ALA A 4 -1.90 50.01 -30.47
N GLN A 5 -2.95 50.61 -29.90
CA GLN A 5 -3.88 49.87 -29.05
C GLN A 5 -4.65 48.85 -29.90
N PRO A 6 -4.79 47.59 -29.44
CA PRO A 6 -5.46 46.54 -30.20
C PRO A 6 -6.92 46.93 -30.45
N THR A 7 -7.39 46.72 -31.68
CA THR A 7 -8.78 46.99 -32.05
C THR A 7 -9.73 46.12 -31.21
N PRO A 8 -10.93 46.63 -30.85
CA PRO A 8 -11.84 45.96 -29.91
C PRO A 8 -12.26 44.53 -30.32
N ARG A 9 -12.17 44.18 -31.62
CA ARG A 9 -12.43 42.84 -32.14
C ARG A 9 -11.33 41.82 -31.80
N ALA A 10 -10.06 42.22 -31.85
CA ALA A 10 -8.94 41.33 -31.54
C ALA A 10 -8.89 40.95 -30.05
N ALA A 11 -9.20 41.91 -29.17
CA ALA A 11 -9.28 41.68 -27.72
C ALA A 11 -10.44 40.75 -27.33
N ALA A 12 -11.58 40.83 -28.04
CA ALA A 12 -12.72 39.94 -27.81
C ALA A 12 -12.39 38.48 -28.19
N TRP A 13 -11.70 38.26 -29.31
CA TRP A 13 -11.28 36.93 -29.75
C TRP A 13 -10.29 36.27 -28.78
N GLY A 14 -9.28 37.00 -28.31
CA GLY A 14 -8.32 36.49 -27.33
C GLY A 14 -8.98 35.99 -26.04
N ARG A 15 -10.01 36.70 -25.55
CA ARG A 15 -10.79 36.30 -24.38
C ARG A 15 -11.55 34.98 -24.60
N HIS A 16 -12.19 34.81 -25.76
CA HIS A 16 -12.94 33.59 -26.05
C HIS A 16 -12.01 32.38 -26.18
N VAL A 17 -10.85 32.54 -26.85
CA VAL A 17 -9.83 31.49 -26.94
C VAL A 17 -9.33 31.09 -25.53
N ALA A 18 -9.03 32.07 -24.67
CA ALA A 18 -8.60 31.79 -23.31
C ALA A 18 -9.66 31.02 -22.49
N LEU A 19 -10.94 31.37 -22.62
CA LEU A 19 -12.03 30.66 -21.94
C LEU A 19 -12.22 29.24 -22.47
N VAL A 20 -12.11 29.03 -23.79
CA VAL A 20 -12.19 27.69 -24.40
C VAL A 20 -11.03 26.83 -23.92
N LEU A 21 -9.80 27.37 -23.91
CA LEU A 21 -8.63 26.66 -23.40
C LEU A 21 -8.77 26.32 -21.91
N LEU A 22 -9.27 27.26 -21.09
CA LEU A 22 -9.56 27.01 -19.68
C LEU A 22 -10.63 25.92 -19.50
N ALA A 23 -11.68 25.93 -20.31
CA ALA A 23 -12.73 24.92 -20.26
C ALA A 23 -12.19 23.53 -20.63
N LEU A 24 -11.39 23.43 -21.70
CA LEU A 24 -10.77 22.16 -22.12
C LEU A 24 -9.79 21.64 -21.07
N ALA A 25 -8.91 22.50 -20.56
CA ALA A 25 -7.96 22.11 -19.51
C ALA A 25 -8.67 21.71 -18.21
N GLY A 26 -9.70 22.46 -17.82
CA GLY A 26 -10.53 22.15 -16.65
C GLY A 26 -11.30 20.84 -16.80
N LEU A 27 -11.91 20.59 -17.96
CA LEU A 27 -12.62 19.34 -18.23
C LEU A 27 -11.68 18.15 -18.28
N TYR A 28 -10.48 18.32 -18.85
CA TYR A 28 -9.44 17.30 -18.80
C TYR A 28 -9.06 16.94 -17.36
N LEU A 29 -8.88 17.96 -16.50
CA LEU A 29 -8.60 17.74 -15.08
C LEU A 29 -9.77 17.02 -14.37
N VAL A 30 -11.01 17.48 -14.58
CA VAL A 30 -12.22 16.86 -14.00
C VAL A 30 -12.33 15.39 -14.42
N PHE A 31 -12.09 15.11 -15.71
CA PHE A 31 -12.12 13.74 -16.22
C PHE A 31 -10.98 12.90 -15.64
N GLY A 32 -9.79 13.48 -15.49
CA GLY A 32 -8.67 12.83 -14.79
C GLY A 32 -9.02 12.43 -13.36
N ILE A 33 -9.68 13.31 -12.59
CA ILE A 33 -10.16 13.00 -11.23
C ILE A 33 -11.24 11.92 -11.27
N TYR A 34 -12.15 11.96 -12.24
CA TYR A 34 -13.18 10.92 -12.38
C TYR A 34 -12.57 9.53 -12.63
N LEU A 35 -11.50 9.44 -13.42
CA LEU A 35 -10.81 8.18 -13.69
C LEU A 35 -10.12 7.57 -12.46
N THR A 36 -9.85 8.35 -11.41
CA THR A 36 -9.32 7.79 -10.14
C THR A 36 -10.42 7.18 -9.27
N GLY A 37 -11.70 7.25 -9.66
CA GLY A 37 -12.84 6.78 -8.89
C GLY A 37 -13.40 7.80 -7.89
N GLU A 38 -12.81 9.01 -7.82
CA GLU A 38 -13.16 10.04 -6.84
C GLU A 38 -14.33 10.93 -7.31
N ILE A 39 -15.52 10.32 -7.41
CA ILE A 39 -16.69 10.98 -8.03
C ILE A 39 -17.11 12.30 -7.36
N TYR A 40 -17.04 12.39 -6.02
CA TYR A 40 -17.42 13.61 -5.30
C TYR A 40 -16.45 14.77 -5.58
N TRP A 41 -15.15 14.48 -5.66
CA TRP A 41 -14.14 15.48 -6.01
C TRP A 41 -14.25 15.92 -7.46
N ALA A 42 -14.55 14.99 -8.39
CA ALA A 42 -14.79 15.31 -9.79
C ALA A 42 -16.01 16.25 -9.94
N MET A 43 -17.12 15.96 -9.24
CA MET A 43 -18.32 16.81 -9.24
C MET A 43 -18.04 18.20 -8.65
N ALA A 44 -17.32 18.28 -7.54
CA ALA A 44 -16.95 19.55 -6.92
C ALA A 44 -16.06 20.38 -7.86
N ALA A 45 -15.04 19.77 -8.47
CA ALA A 45 -14.17 20.43 -9.44
C ALA A 45 -14.95 20.91 -10.68
N LEU A 46 -15.90 20.12 -11.18
CA LEU A 46 -16.78 20.51 -12.28
C LEU A 46 -17.66 21.70 -11.92
N ALA A 47 -18.25 21.71 -10.71
CA ALA A 47 -19.06 22.83 -10.23
C ALA A 47 -18.24 24.12 -10.12
N VAL A 48 -17.01 24.04 -9.59
CA VAL A 48 -16.08 25.18 -9.51
C VAL A 48 -15.67 25.67 -10.90
N LEU A 49 -15.37 24.74 -11.83
CA LEU A 49 -15.05 25.08 -13.21
C LEU A 49 -16.22 25.80 -13.90
N GLY A 50 -17.43 25.26 -13.77
CA GLY A 50 -18.65 25.88 -14.32
C GLY A 50 -18.89 27.27 -13.77
N LEU A 51 -18.72 27.45 -12.45
CA LEU A 51 -18.83 28.73 -11.79
C LEU A 51 -17.76 29.72 -12.28
N ALA A 52 -16.51 29.27 -12.44
CA ALA A 52 -15.43 30.10 -12.97
C ALA A 52 -15.70 30.53 -14.42
N LEU A 53 -16.09 29.60 -15.29
CA LEU A 53 -16.43 29.91 -16.69
C LEU A 53 -17.61 30.89 -16.79
N TYR A 54 -18.63 30.72 -15.95
CA TYR A 54 -19.76 31.64 -15.88
C TYR A 54 -19.33 33.04 -15.41
N VAL A 55 -18.60 33.12 -14.29
CA VAL A 55 -18.19 34.40 -13.69
C VAL A 55 -17.24 35.16 -14.60
N TYR A 56 -16.20 34.52 -15.14
CA TYR A 56 -15.21 35.18 -15.98
C TYR A 56 -15.71 35.43 -17.40
N GLY A 57 -16.58 34.57 -17.93
CA GLY A 57 -17.18 34.69 -19.25
C GLY A 57 -18.32 35.72 -19.33
N SER A 58 -19.05 35.95 -18.23
CA SER A 58 -20.17 36.88 -18.23
C SER A 58 -19.72 38.35 -18.04
N PRO A 59 -20.30 39.29 -18.80
CA PRO A 59 -20.09 40.72 -18.57
C PRO A 59 -20.91 41.26 -17.38
N ARG A 60 -21.91 40.53 -16.90
CA ARG A 60 -22.89 41.01 -15.91
C ARG A 60 -22.43 40.88 -14.45
N VAL A 61 -21.37 40.14 -14.18
CA VAL A 61 -20.93 39.76 -12.81
C VAL A 61 -19.49 40.20 -12.52
N LEU A 62 -19.17 41.46 -12.84
CA LEU A 62 -17.82 42.01 -12.68
C LEU A 62 -17.30 41.93 -11.24
N ALA A 63 -18.13 42.25 -10.24
CA ALA A 63 -17.75 42.18 -8.83
C ALA A 63 -17.30 40.76 -8.42
N TRP A 64 -17.98 39.72 -8.92
CA TRP A 64 -17.64 38.33 -8.63
C TRP A 64 -16.30 37.89 -9.21
N LYS A 65 -15.77 38.54 -10.25
CA LYS A 65 -14.44 38.19 -10.80
C LYS A 65 -13.31 38.41 -9.80
N TYR A 66 -13.48 39.39 -8.91
CA TYR A 66 -12.52 39.73 -7.86
C TYR A 66 -12.81 38.97 -6.56
N LEU A 67 -14.08 38.67 -6.29
CA LEU A 67 -14.51 38.03 -5.06
C LEU A 67 -14.40 36.50 -5.11
N LEU A 68 -14.67 35.88 -6.26
CA LEU A 68 -14.66 34.43 -6.45
C LEU A 68 -13.37 33.74 -5.98
N PRO A 69 -12.15 34.18 -6.33
CA PRO A 69 -10.93 33.51 -5.87
C PRO A 69 -10.79 33.53 -4.34
N GLY A 70 -11.14 34.66 -3.71
CA GLY A 70 -11.11 34.80 -2.24
C GLY A 70 -12.15 33.92 -1.55
N VAL A 71 -13.38 33.88 -2.08
CA VAL A 71 -14.43 33.00 -1.56
C VAL A 71 -14.05 31.54 -1.71
N LEU A 72 -13.52 31.14 -2.87
CA LEU A 72 -13.10 29.76 -3.10
C LEU A 72 -11.99 29.34 -2.12
N ALA A 73 -11.01 30.22 -1.90
CA ALA A 73 -9.97 30.00 -0.89
C ALA A 73 -10.57 29.88 0.52
N MET A 74 -11.50 30.76 0.90
CA MET A 74 -12.17 30.68 2.20
C MET A 74 -12.98 29.39 2.36
N VAL A 75 -13.67 28.93 1.31
CA VAL A 75 -14.40 27.67 1.34
C VAL A 75 -13.45 26.48 1.54
N VAL A 76 -12.35 26.42 0.79
CA VAL A 76 -11.40 25.30 0.82
C VAL A 76 -10.55 25.28 2.10
N PHE A 77 -10.08 26.44 2.56
CA PHE A 77 -9.10 26.51 3.65
C PHE A 77 -9.71 26.88 5.01
N VAL A 78 -10.94 27.40 5.06
CA VAL A 78 -11.60 27.79 6.32
C VAL A 78 -12.86 26.98 6.54
N ALA A 79 -13.84 27.08 5.63
CA ALA A 79 -15.14 26.44 5.83
C ALA A 79 -15.04 24.92 5.80
N PHE A 80 -14.25 24.35 4.89
CA PHE A 80 -14.09 22.90 4.76
C PHE A 80 -13.42 22.26 6.00
N PRO A 81 -12.26 22.74 6.50
CA PRO A 81 -11.67 22.18 7.73
C PRO A 81 -12.56 22.35 8.96
N LEU A 82 -13.26 23.48 9.07
CA LEU A 82 -14.22 23.70 10.16
C LEU A 82 -15.34 22.67 10.14
N LEU A 83 -16.01 22.50 8.99
CA LEU A 83 -17.11 21.54 8.84
C LEU A 83 -16.64 20.10 9.05
N TYR A 84 -15.46 19.76 8.53
CA TYR A 84 -14.84 18.45 8.73
C TYR A 84 -14.56 18.18 10.21
N THR A 85 -14.02 19.17 10.93
CA THR A 85 -13.78 19.07 12.38
C THR A 85 -15.07 18.90 13.16
N THR A 86 -16.12 19.67 12.82
CA THR A 86 -17.44 19.51 13.41
C THR A 86 -17.99 18.11 13.17
N ARG A 87 -17.88 17.58 11.94
CA ARG A 87 -18.30 16.20 11.62
C ARG A 87 -17.55 15.17 12.46
N ILE A 88 -16.23 15.29 12.57
CA ILE A 88 -15.41 14.40 13.43
C ILE A 88 -15.86 14.50 14.90
N GLY A 89 -16.23 15.68 15.37
CA GLY A 89 -16.74 15.88 16.73
C GLY A 89 -18.02 15.09 17.05
N PHE A 90 -18.74 14.62 16.03
CA PHE A 90 -19.92 13.74 16.18
C PHE A 90 -19.60 12.24 15.99
N THR A 91 -18.33 11.87 15.82
CA THR A 91 -17.91 10.45 15.71
C THR A 91 -17.08 10.02 16.91
N ASN A 92 -16.84 8.72 17.03
CA ASN A 92 -15.92 8.13 18.02
C ASN A 92 -14.45 8.15 17.56
N PHE A 93 -14.07 9.03 16.62
CA PHE A 93 -12.71 9.07 16.08
C PHE A 93 -11.69 9.44 17.16
N SER A 94 -10.78 8.51 17.46
CA SER A 94 -9.78 8.63 18.51
C SER A 94 -8.58 7.72 18.20
N SER A 95 -7.55 7.72 19.04
CA SER A 95 -6.40 6.82 18.89
C SER A 95 -6.77 5.33 18.94
N THR A 96 -7.93 4.98 19.52
CA THR A 96 -8.43 3.60 19.55
C THR A 96 -9.32 3.25 18.34
N HIS A 97 -9.89 4.25 17.66
CA HIS A 97 -10.80 4.09 16.51
C HIS A 97 -10.32 4.93 15.32
N LEU A 98 -9.13 4.59 14.81
CA LEU A 98 -8.51 5.29 13.68
C LEU A 98 -8.94 4.73 12.32
N LEU A 99 -9.19 3.41 12.27
CA LEU A 99 -9.52 2.69 11.05
C LEU A 99 -11.04 2.54 10.91
N GLY A 100 -11.54 2.60 9.67
CA GLY A 100 -12.89 2.16 9.38
C GLY A 100 -13.03 0.64 9.57
N GLU A 101 -14.26 0.15 9.77
CA GLU A 101 -14.57 -1.26 10.05
C GLU A 101 -13.90 -2.23 9.06
N GLN A 102 -14.00 -1.96 7.76
CA GLN A 102 -13.41 -2.81 6.72
C GLN A 102 -11.88 -2.86 6.80
N ALA A 103 -11.23 -1.73 7.08
CA ALA A 103 -9.78 -1.65 7.22
C ALA A 103 -9.29 -2.33 8.51
N ALA A 104 -10.02 -2.17 9.61
CA ALA A 104 -9.75 -2.88 10.86
C ALA A 104 -9.89 -4.41 10.67
N ARG A 105 -10.94 -4.86 9.97
CA ARG A 105 -11.14 -6.28 9.63
C ARG A 105 -10.02 -6.82 8.74
N ALA A 106 -9.64 -6.08 7.69
CA ALA A 106 -8.54 -6.47 6.80
C ALA A 106 -7.23 -6.60 7.59
N TYR A 107 -6.94 -5.63 8.46
CA TYR A 107 -5.77 -5.66 9.33
C TYR A 107 -5.73 -6.92 10.21
N LEU A 108 -6.84 -7.29 10.85
CA LEU A 108 -6.91 -8.53 11.65
C LEU A 108 -6.66 -9.77 10.79
N LEU A 109 -7.29 -9.87 9.62
CA LEU A 109 -7.12 -11.03 8.73
C LEU A 109 -5.70 -11.16 8.14
N GLU A 110 -4.94 -10.07 8.07
CA GLU A 110 -3.54 -10.06 7.65
C GLU A 110 -2.58 -10.52 8.76
N GLN A 111 -3.03 -10.57 10.02
CA GLN A 111 -2.16 -10.97 11.13
C GLN A 111 -1.83 -12.46 11.05
N THR A 112 -0.53 -12.74 11.06
CA THR A 112 0.01 -14.10 11.11
C THR A 112 1.06 -14.20 12.19
N GLU A 113 1.14 -15.37 12.82
CA GLU A 113 2.19 -15.68 13.78
C GLU A 113 2.99 -16.91 13.33
N PRO A 114 4.32 -16.93 13.60
CA PRO A 114 5.11 -18.15 13.50
C PRO A 114 4.59 -19.21 14.47
N ARG A 115 4.43 -20.45 14.01
CA ARG A 115 4.23 -21.56 14.94
C ARG A 115 5.56 -21.90 15.61
N GLU A 116 5.73 -21.49 16.86
CA GLU A 116 6.98 -21.63 17.63
C GLU A 116 7.56 -23.05 17.58
N ALA A 117 6.70 -24.08 17.77
CA ALA A 117 7.09 -25.50 17.75
C ALA A 117 7.64 -25.99 16.39
N SER A 118 7.64 -25.16 15.35
CA SER A 118 8.11 -25.48 14.00
C SER A 118 8.92 -24.33 13.40
N THR A 119 9.55 -23.51 14.24
CA THR A 119 10.47 -22.46 13.79
C THR A 119 11.87 -23.02 13.57
N PHE A 120 12.49 -22.60 12.47
CA PHE A 120 13.84 -22.98 12.08
C PHE A 120 14.73 -21.74 11.98
N HIS A 121 15.91 -21.82 12.58
CA HIS A 121 17.00 -20.92 12.19
C HIS A 121 17.50 -21.27 10.80
N TYR A 122 18.04 -20.29 10.09
CA TYR A 122 18.66 -20.51 8.78
C TYR A 122 20.00 -19.81 8.60
N ALA A 123 20.81 -20.35 7.70
CA ALA A 123 21.99 -19.73 7.14
C ALA A 123 21.94 -19.77 5.60
N VAL A 124 22.29 -18.65 4.98
CA VAL A 124 22.48 -18.57 3.52
C VAL A 124 23.93 -18.88 3.21
N ARG A 125 24.19 -20.03 2.60
CA ARG A 125 25.52 -20.51 2.27
C ARG A 125 25.86 -20.20 0.82
N LYS A 126 27.07 -19.70 0.60
CA LYS A 126 27.64 -19.43 -0.72
C LYS A 126 28.12 -20.75 -1.33
N ARG A 127 27.59 -21.12 -2.49
CA ARG A 127 27.99 -22.29 -3.28
C ARG A 127 28.52 -21.81 -4.64
N ALA A 128 29.21 -22.69 -5.38
CA ALA A 128 29.71 -22.36 -6.72
C ALA A 128 28.56 -21.99 -7.68
N ASP A 129 27.43 -22.68 -7.56
CA ASP A 129 26.27 -22.54 -8.44
C ASP A 129 25.17 -21.62 -7.86
N GLY A 130 25.51 -20.74 -6.91
CA GLY A 130 24.58 -19.78 -6.30
C GLY A 130 24.57 -19.84 -4.77
N VAL A 131 23.37 -19.91 -4.19
CA VAL A 131 23.19 -20.00 -2.74
C VAL A 131 22.37 -21.20 -2.33
N GLN A 132 22.60 -21.66 -1.11
CA GLN A 132 21.85 -22.73 -0.47
C GLN A 132 21.35 -22.24 0.88
N LEU A 133 20.07 -22.42 1.18
CA LEU A 133 19.57 -22.23 2.54
C LEU A 133 19.79 -23.52 3.31
N ALA A 134 20.37 -23.40 4.51
CA ALA A 134 20.53 -24.47 5.48
C ALA A 134 19.75 -24.13 6.74
N LEU A 135 18.85 -25.00 7.17
CA LEU A 135 17.90 -24.78 8.25
C LEU A 135 18.10 -25.80 9.38
N TRP A 136 17.91 -25.37 10.62
CA TRP A 136 17.90 -26.22 11.82
C TRP A 136 16.87 -25.71 12.83
N PRO A 137 16.26 -26.60 13.65
CA PRO A 137 15.28 -26.19 14.65
C PRO A 137 15.87 -25.18 15.64
N VAL A 138 15.06 -24.20 16.07
CA VAL A 138 15.49 -23.21 17.08
C VAL A 138 15.89 -23.87 18.40
N ASP A 139 15.13 -24.87 18.84
CA ASP A 139 15.39 -25.64 20.07
C ASP A 139 16.43 -26.76 19.88
N GLY A 140 17.00 -26.88 18.67
CA GLY A 140 17.92 -27.95 18.30
C GLY A 140 19.40 -27.54 18.31
N PRO A 141 20.31 -28.51 18.17
CA PRO A 141 21.71 -28.19 17.90
C PRO A 141 21.83 -27.38 16.60
N PRO A 142 22.85 -26.48 16.47
CA PRO A 142 23.08 -25.65 15.29
C PRO A 142 23.67 -26.45 14.11
N THR A 143 23.08 -27.60 13.83
CA THR A 143 23.45 -28.53 12.78
C THR A 143 22.32 -28.54 11.75
N PRO A 144 22.58 -28.17 10.48
CA PRO A 144 21.57 -28.20 9.44
C PRO A 144 20.90 -29.57 9.36
N GLN A 145 19.57 -29.56 9.42
CA GLN A 145 18.74 -30.75 9.20
C GLN A 145 18.10 -30.71 7.81
N TRP A 146 17.85 -29.51 7.30
CA TRP A 146 17.19 -29.28 6.02
C TRP A 146 18.01 -28.33 5.17
N VAL A 147 18.10 -28.60 3.87
CA VAL A 147 18.78 -27.75 2.90
C VAL A 147 17.97 -27.61 1.62
N THR A 148 18.09 -26.47 0.94
CA THR A 148 17.61 -26.35 -0.44
C THR A 148 18.64 -26.91 -1.42
N ALA A 149 18.21 -27.20 -2.65
CA ALA A 149 19.16 -27.24 -3.77
C ALA A 149 19.79 -25.84 -3.95
N PRO A 150 21.02 -25.73 -4.50
CA PRO A 150 21.59 -24.45 -4.86
C PRO A 150 20.68 -23.71 -5.86
N PHE A 151 20.45 -22.43 -5.61
CA PHE A 151 19.63 -21.58 -6.48
C PHE A 151 20.20 -20.16 -6.55
N ALA A 152 19.80 -19.41 -7.57
CA ALA A 152 20.17 -18.00 -7.70
C ALA A 152 19.23 -17.12 -6.87
N LEU A 153 19.79 -16.32 -5.95
CA LEU A 153 19.06 -15.27 -5.24
C LEU A 153 18.72 -14.14 -6.23
N GLY A 154 17.44 -14.05 -6.63
CA GLY A 154 16.94 -13.05 -7.56
C GLY A 154 15.42 -13.13 -7.76
N ALA A 155 14.83 -12.14 -8.42
CA ALA A 155 13.38 -11.95 -8.54
C ALA A 155 12.59 -13.12 -9.17
N ALA A 156 13.28 -14.12 -9.73
CA ALA A 156 12.70 -15.33 -10.31
C ALA A 156 12.47 -16.47 -9.30
N ALA A 157 12.92 -16.36 -8.04
CA ALA A 157 12.79 -17.41 -7.02
C ALA A 157 11.40 -17.46 -6.32
N THR A 158 10.42 -16.72 -6.82
CA THR A 158 9.15 -16.40 -6.12
C THR A 158 7.91 -17.11 -6.66
N ALA A 159 8.03 -17.84 -7.77
CA ALA A 159 6.85 -18.46 -8.41
C ALA A 159 6.44 -19.80 -7.78
N GLN A 160 7.36 -20.51 -7.13
CA GLN A 160 7.10 -21.83 -6.55
C GLN A 160 7.85 -22.04 -5.23
N PRO A 161 7.26 -22.75 -4.26
CA PRO A 161 7.95 -23.12 -3.03
C PRO A 161 9.22 -23.92 -3.32
N LEU A 162 10.34 -23.50 -2.76
CA LEU A 162 11.61 -24.21 -2.89
C LEU A 162 11.59 -25.47 -2.01
N PRO A 163 11.76 -26.68 -2.59
CA PRO A 163 11.73 -27.90 -1.81
C PRO A 163 12.97 -28.02 -0.92
N LEU A 164 12.75 -28.35 0.35
CA LEU A 164 13.76 -28.72 1.31
C LEU A 164 14.05 -30.22 1.23
N GLN A 165 15.32 -30.55 1.35
CA GLN A 165 15.84 -31.92 1.36
C GLN A 165 16.59 -32.16 2.67
N PRO A 166 16.62 -33.40 3.18
CA PRO A 166 17.41 -33.72 4.36
C PRO A 166 18.88 -33.42 4.11
N ALA A 167 19.53 -32.75 5.06
CA ALA A 167 20.93 -32.38 4.98
C ALA A 167 21.83 -33.62 4.95
N THR A 168 22.82 -33.62 4.06
CA THR A 168 23.82 -34.69 3.99
C THR A 168 25.06 -34.36 4.83
N ALA A 169 25.96 -35.32 5.04
CA ALA A 169 27.24 -35.06 5.71
C ALA A 169 28.08 -33.98 4.99
N ALA A 170 27.96 -33.87 3.66
CA ALA A 170 28.61 -32.81 2.89
C ALA A 170 28.00 -31.42 3.15
N ASP A 171 26.73 -31.38 3.55
CA ASP A 171 26.04 -30.17 4.00
C ASP A 171 26.27 -29.88 5.49
N ALA A 172 26.76 -30.84 6.29
CA ALA A 172 27.21 -30.53 7.65
C ALA A 172 28.55 -29.78 7.67
N ALA A 173 29.33 -29.86 6.59
CA ALA A 173 30.62 -29.18 6.47
C ALA A 173 30.48 -27.65 6.49
N ALA A 174 31.45 -26.98 7.12
CA ALA A 174 31.48 -25.52 7.18
C ALA A 174 31.67 -24.92 5.79
N ALA A 175 30.75 -24.04 5.38
CA ALA A 175 30.79 -23.31 4.12
C ALA A 175 30.74 -21.80 4.40
N PRO A 176 31.34 -20.96 3.53
CA PRO A 176 31.18 -19.51 3.64
C PRO A 176 29.69 -19.15 3.56
N GLN A 177 29.21 -18.37 4.53
CA GLN A 177 27.81 -17.97 4.64
C GLN A 177 27.67 -16.45 4.64
N TYR A 178 26.47 -15.97 4.35
CA TYR A 178 26.18 -14.54 4.37
C TYR A 178 26.36 -13.99 5.79
N THR A 179 27.02 -12.83 5.87
CA THR A 179 27.07 -12.00 7.07
C THR A 179 25.71 -11.36 7.33
N LEU A 180 25.50 -10.84 8.55
CA LEU A 180 24.27 -10.12 8.89
C LEU A 180 24.01 -8.94 7.93
N ARG A 181 25.06 -8.21 7.53
CA ARG A 181 24.96 -7.11 6.57
C ARG A 181 24.45 -7.59 5.21
N GLU A 182 24.97 -8.72 4.73
CA GLU A 182 24.54 -9.31 3.46
C GLU A 182 23.10 -9.85 3.53
N LEU A 183 22.69 -10.46 4.65
CA LEU A 183 21.31 -10.89 4.88
C LEU A 183 20.34 -9.70 4.85
N ILE A 184 20.68 -8.59 5.51
CA ILE A 184 19.85 -7.38 5.50
C ILE A 184 19.77 -6.79 4.09
N ALA A 185 20.87 -6.80 3.32
CA ALA A 185 20.88 -6.33 1.94
C ALA A 185 20.00 -7.18 1.01
N GLN A 186 19.82 -8.46 1.33
CA GLN A 186 18.97 -9.40 0.59
C GLN A 186 17.63 -9.68 1.29
N ARG A 187 17.21 -8.84 2.24
CA ARG A 187 16.02 -9.10 3.05
C ARG A 187 14.76 -9.25 2.22
N ASP A 188 14.55 -8.36 1.26
CA ASP A 188 13.29 -8.33 0.51
C ASP A 188 13.19 -9.53 -0.45
N THR A 189 14.33 -10.01 -0.98
CA THR A 189 14.38 -11.25 -1.78
C THR A 189 14.15 -12.48 -0.90
N LEU A 190 14.78 -12.55 0.28
CA LEU A 190 14.56 -13.64 1.24
C LEU A 190 13.14 -13.69 1.79
N ARG A 191 12.51 -12.52 2.02
CA ARG A 191 11.13 -12.41 2.50
C ARG A 191 10.12 -12.96 1.51
N ALA A 192 10.42 -12.88 0.22
CA ALA A 192 9.56 -13.39 -0.85
C ALA A 192 9.70 -14.90 -1.09
N LEU A 193 10.69 -15.56 -0.47
CA LEU A 193 10.88 -17.00 -0.60
C LEU A 193 9.86 -17.78 0.24
N GLN A 194 9.36 -18.85 -0.34
CA GLN A 194 8.62 -19.91 0.35
C GLN A 194 9.44 -21.19 0.29
N LEU A 195 9.59 -21.88 1.40
CA LEU A 195 10.33 -23.15 1.48
C LEU A 195 9.33 -24.26 1.81
N GLN A 196 9.44 -25.42 1.18
CA GLN A 196 8.51 -26.54 1.39
C GLN A 196 9.24 -27.74 1.99
N LEU A 197 8.80 -28.19 3.16
CA LEU A 197 9.29 -29.45 3.75
C LEU A 197 8.76 -30.66 2.97
N PRO A 198 9.41 -31.84 3.10
CA PRO A 198 8.94 -33.08 2.47
C PRO A 198 7.55 -33.54 2.90
N ASP A 199 7.05 -33.08 4.05
CA ASP A 199 5.69 -33.33 4.54
C ASP A 199 4.63 -32.42 3.87
N GLY A 200 5.05 -31.48 3.03
CA GLY A 200 4.21 -30.50 2.35
C GLY A 200 4.06 -29.17 3.10
N THR A 201 4.58 -29.05 4.33
CA THR A 201 4.51 -27.82 5.12
C THR A 201 5.32 -26.70 4.46
N VAL A 202 4.71 -25.52 4.29
CA VAL A 202 5.39 -24.34 3.73
C VAL A 202 5.90 -23.44 4.85
N LEU A 203 7.20 -23.21 4.89
CA LEU A 203 7.85 -22.20 5.72
C LEU A 203 7.93 -20.87 4.95
N SER A 204 7.63 -19.80 5.66
CA SER A 204 7.80 -18.43 5.19
C SER A 204 8.78 -17.69 6.09
N TYR A 205 9.28 -16.55 5.59
CA TYR A 205 10.17 -15.69 6.34
C TYR A 205 9.50 -15.18 7.62
N ALA A 206 9.98 -15.63 8.77
CA ALA A 206 9.49 -15.21 10.09
C ALA A 206 10.35 -14.07 10.67
N GLY A 207 11.63 -14.02 10.30
CA GLY A 207 12.55 -12.97 10.72
C GLY A 207 13.91 -13.07 10.03
N VAL A 208 14.82 -12.16 10.35
CA VAL A 208 16.14 -12.06 9.70
C VAL A 208 16.94 -13.36 9.82
N ARG A 209 16.68 -14.18 10.84
CA ARG A 209 17.37 -15.44 11.10
C ARG A 209 16.45 -16.65 11.15
N GLU A 210 15.18 -16.49 10.84
CA GLU A 210 14.16 -17.52 11.10
C GLU A 210 13.19 -17.69 9.93
N PHE A 211 12.89 -18.95 9.65
CA PHE A 211 11.78 -19.38 8.80
C PHE A 211 10.84 -20.24 9.65
N ALA A 212 9.53 -20.05 9.47
CA ALA A 212 8.52 -20.81 10.21
C ALA A 212 7.26 -20.95 9.35
N PRO A 213 6.42 -21.96 9.62
CA PRO A 213 5.08 -21.96 9.07
C PRO A 213 4.29 -20.84 9.74
N LEU A 214 3.81 -19.91 8.92
CA LEU A 214 2.95 -18.82 9.38
C LEU A 214 1.52 -19.32 9.46
N GLN A 215 0.91 -19.16 10.64
CA GLN A 215 -0.51 -19.43 10.84
C GLN A 215 -1.26 -18.11 10.99
N PRO A 216 -2.42 -17.95 10.34
CA PRO A 216 -3.24 -16.76 10.55
C PRO A 216 -3.73 -16.74 12.00
N LEU A 217 -3.67 -15.57 12.62
CA LEU A 217 -4.25 -15.33 13.95
C LEU A 217 -5.78 -15.31 13.89
N TRP A 218 -6.31 -14.75 12.79
CA TRP A 218 -7.73 -14.56 12.57
C TRP A 218 -8.18 -15.21 11.28
N ARG A 219 -9.41 -15.74 11.27
CA ARG A 219 -10.08 -16.23 10.06
C ARG A 219 -11.40 -15.51 9.86
N ALA A 220 -11.80 -15.37 8.60
CA ALA A 220 -13.12 -14.86 8.28
C ALA A 220 -14.19 -15.83 8.79
N ALA A 221 -15.18 -15.31 9.51
CA ALA A 221 -16.37 -16.03 9.94
C ALA A 221 -17.60 -15.53 9.17
N PRO A 222 -18.77 -16.19 9.26
CA PRO A 222 -19.97 -15.77 8.53
C PRO A 222 -20.34 -14.30 8.79
N GLY A 223 -20.65 -13.56 7.73
CA GLY A 223 -20.90 -12.12 7.77
C GLY A 223 -19.60 -11.32 7.92
N ASP A 224 -19.65 -10.25 8.71
CA ASP A 224 -18.50 -9.37 9.00
C ASP A 224 -17.68 -9.84 10.22
N ALA A 225 -17.97 -11.04 10.73
CA ALA A 225 -17.32 -11.60 11.90
C ALA A 225 -15.90 -12.09 11.61
N VAL A 226 -15.07 -12.12 12.66
CA VAL A 226 -13.74 -12.73 12.66
C VAL A 226 -13.66 -13.79 13.75
N GLN A 227 -12.96 -14.89 13.47
CA GLN A 227 -12.71 -15.97 14.42
C GLN A 227 -11.24 -16.00 14.79
N GLU A 228 -10.94 -16.02 16.09
CA GLU A 228 -9.59 -16.26 16.58
C GLU A 228 -9.23 -17.75 16.40
N VAL A 229 -8.10 -18.03 15.76
CA VAL A 229 -7.71 -19.41 15.43
C VAL A 229 -7.31 -20.21 16.68
N ALA A 230 -6.70 -19.55 17.67
CA ALA A 230 -6.21 -20.22 18.88
C ALA A 230 -7.34 -20.69 19.80
N THR A 231 -8.34 -19.83 20.03
CA THR A 231 -9.44 -20.12 20.97
C THR A 231 -10.71 -20.62 20.28
N GLY A 232 -10.85 -20.37 18.97
CA GLY A 232 -12.09 -20.61 18.22
C GLY A 232 -13.20 -19.60 18.49
N THR A 233 -12.94 -18.56 19.32
CA THR A 233 -13.93 -17.53 19.67
C THR A 233 -14.27 -16.67 18.45
N VAL A 234 -15.55 -16.40 18.26
CA VAL A 234 -16.06 -15.57 17.15
C VAL A 234 -16.42 -14.17 17.67
N TYR A 235 -15.81 -13.16 17.08
CA TYR A 235 -16.03 -11.76 17.37
C TYR A 235 -16.85 -11.10 16.26
N ARG A 236 -17.77 -10.23 16.65
CA ARG A 236 -18.64 -9.48 15.73
C ARG A 236 -18.40 -7.99 15.90
N PRO A 237 -18.53 -7.19 14.82
CA PRO A 237 -18.56 -5.75 14.93
C PRO A 237 -19.69 -5.31 15.86
N ASP A 238 -19.38 -4.46 16.83
CA ASP A 238 -20.37 -3.77 17.67
C ASP A 238 -20.73 -2.43 16.97
N ARG A 239 -22.01 -2.25 16.64
CA ARG A 239 -22.51 -1.16 15.77
C ARG A 239 -23.52 -0.29 16.48
#